data_AF-A0A1V6H928-F1
#
_entry.id   AF-A0A1V6H928-F1
#
_cell.length_a   1.000
_cell.length_b   1.000
_cell.length_c   1.000
_cell.angle_alpha   90.00
_cell.angle_beta   90.00
_cell.angle_gamma   90.00
#
_symmetry.space_group_name_H-M   'P 1'
#
loop_
_entity.id
_entity.type
_entity.pdbx_description
1 polymer ?
#
loop_
_entity_poly.entity_id
_entity_poly.type
_entity_poly.pdbx_seq_one_letter_code
_entity_poly.pdbx_strand_id
1 'polypeptide(L)'
;MNIFRSIKTYFVLLLFLLTQAIAFAQSDVDEVHEITIYVMPTLKPLNWESPSTLYLSMLNCYMATIGVRNHYLLGHIAVRLKSDLLEGGELYIGQTSSSSTKEKHKMVFKEKIGMAILGASFRGSIESDEILRKKLKAYSKRKKLAFIKYRITKKAMERILVFIDRYMAIKEDGMASCDFYGGAFNPYFENEGSGCSAFGLVLLSQINLAPENPDKWMCNVNIPMELIGGRYNNYKKIKIKNILNKKEWYNSEDGIENVDFVNFSIYEPSWMFQWILEERQTFAFGYQLHDEDNVPGLYKDAREIEFNSEAPFFTKRPQPNLFIDVYMKERFKGVGNPETIKLP
;
A
#
# COMPACT_ATOMS: atom_id res chain seq x y z
N MET A 1 -44.34 -11.93 -48.62
CA MET A 1 -44.50 -12.70 -47.37
C MET A 1 -43.18 -12.97 -46.60
N ASN A 2 -41.99 -12.75 -47.19
CA ASN A 2 -40.70 -13.04 -46.53
C ASN A 2 -40.13 -11.92 -45.64
N ILE A 3 -40.50 -10.65 -45.87
CA ILE A 3 -39.97 -9.50 -45.10
C ILE A 3 -40.50 -9.51 -43.64
N PHE A 4 -41.79 -9.81 -43.45
CA PHE A 4 -42.39 -9.91 -42.11
C PHE A 4 -41.87 -11.09 -41.28
N ARG A 5 -41.43 -12.19 -41.92
CA ARG A 5 -40.74 -13.29 -41.23
C ARG A 5 -39.35 -12.87 -40.77
N SER A 6 -38.60 -12.17 -41.63
CA SER A 6 -37.27 -11.66 -41.33
C SER A 6 -37.27 -10.70 -40.13
N ILE A 7 -38.19 -9.72 -40.11
CA ILE A 7 -38.31 -8.75 -39.01
C ILE A 7 -38.64 -9.43 -37.67
N LYS A 8 -39.53 -10.44 -37.67
CA LYS A 8 -39.85 -11.20 -36.45
C LYS A 8 -38.63 -11.96 -35.92
N THR A 9 -37.82 -12.55 -36.80
CA THR A 9 -36.60 -13.27 -36.39
C THR A 9 -35.56 -12.32 -35.80
N TYR A 10 -35.35 -11.14 -36.40
CA TYR A 10 -34.43 -10.12 -35.85
C TYR A 10 -34.93 -9.55 -34.53
N PHE A 11 -36.23 -9.32 -34.39
CA PHE A 11 -36.82 -8.83 -33.14
C PHE A 11 -36.69 -9.85 -32.00
N VAL A 12 -36.89 -11.14 -32.29
CA VAL A 12 -36.69 -12.22 -31.30
C VAL A 12 -35.22 -12.36 -30.92
N LEU A 13 -34.29 -12.26 -31.87
CA LEU A 13 -32.85 -12.24 -31.59
C LEU A 13 -32.43 -11.03 -30.74
N LEU A 14 -32.96 -9.84 -31.05
CA LEU A 14 -32.71 -8.63 -30.26
C LEU A 14 -33.26 -8.77 -28.84
N LEU A 15 -34.48 -9.31 -28.69
CA LEU A 15 -35.07 -9.60 -27.37
C LEU A 15 -34.23 -10.61 -26.59
N PHE A 16 -33.74 -11.66 -27.25
CA PHE A 16 -32.88 -12.66 -26.61
C PHE A 16 -31.57 -12.04 -26.13
N LEU A 17 -30.92 -11.22 -26.96
CA LEU A 17 -29.70 -10.48 -26.60
C LEU A 17 -29.96 -9.48 -25.46
N LEU A 18 -31.08 -8.76 -25.47
CA LEU A 18 -31.49 -7.87 -24.39
C LEU A 18 -31.76 -8.63 -23.09
N THR A 19 -32.44 -9.78 -23.14
CA THR A 19 -32.69 -10.59 -21.94
C THR A 19 -31.41 -11.17 -21.34
N GLN A 20 -30.44 -11.55 -22.17
CA GLN A 20 -29.13 -12.00 -21.69
C GLN A 20 -28.32 -10.85 -21.08
N ALA A 21 -28.34 -9.67 -21.70
CA ALA A 21 -27.69 -8.47 -21.15
C ALA A 21 -28.30 -8.07 -19.80
N ILE A 22 -29.63 -8.11 -19.68
CA ILE A 22 -30.34 -7.82 -18.41
C ILE A 22 -30.03 -8.88 -17.36
N ALA A 23 -30.03 -10.17 -17.71
CA ALA A 23 -29.72 -11.25 -16.78
C ALA A 23 -28.27 -11.17 -16.26
N PHE A 24 -27.32 -10.83 -17.13
CA PHE A 24 -25.91 -10.63 -16.76
C PHE A 24 -25.73 -9.40 -15.88
N ALA A 25 -26.43 -8.30 -16.17
CA ALA A 25 -26.44 -7.11 -15.31
C ALA A 25 -27.10 -7.40 -13.94
N GLN A 26 -28.15 -8.21 -13.89
CA GLN A 26 -28.83 -8.61 -12.65
C GLN A 26 -27.94 -9.51 -11.78
N SER A 27 -27.20 -10.47 -12.36
CA SER A 27 -26.30 -11.34 -11.61
C SER A 27 -25.13 -10.60 -10.95
N ASP A 28 -24.58 -9.56 -11.60
CA ASP A 28 -23.52 -8.71 -11.02
C ASP A 28 -24.06 -7.81 -9.87
N VAL A 29 -25.38 -7.60 -9.81
CA VAL A 29 -26.05 -6.88 -8.70
C VAL A 29 -26.26 -7.78 -7.48
N ASP A 30 -26.45 -9.08 -7.68
CA ASP A 30 -26.69 -10.05 -6.62
C ASP A 30 -25.38 -10.62 -6.02
N GLU A 31 -24.30 -10.70 -6.81
CA GLU A 31 -22.96 -11.06 -6.32
C GLU A 31 -22.38 -9.94 -5.42
N VAL A 32 -21.67 -10.34 -4.34
CA VAL A 32 -21.08 -9.42 -3.36
C VAL A 32 -19.56 -9.49 -3.47
N HIS A 33 -18.99 -8.49 -4.14
CA HIS A 33 -17.55 -8.27 -4.19
C HIS A 33 -17.18 -7.00 -3.41
N GLU A 34 -16.33 -7.17 -2.41
CA GLU A 34 -15.93 -6.06 -1.53
C GLU A 34 -14.42 -6.05 -1.29
N ILE A 35 -13.85 -4.85 -1.25
CA ILE A 35 -12.51 -4.59 -0.74
C ILE A 35 -12.61 -3.70 0.50
N THR A 36 -12.02 -4.14 1.62
CA THR A 36 -11.96 -3.38 2.87
C THR A 36 -10.51 -3.04 3.19
N ILE A 37 -10.20 -1.76 3.32
CA ILE A 37 -8.90 -1.26 3.79
C ILE A 37 -9.00 -1.03 5.29
N TYR A 38 -8.40 -1.91 6.07
CA TYR A 38 -8.24 -1.75 7.51
C TYR A 38 -7.02 -0.92 7.83
N VAL A 39 -7.20 0.08 8.68
CA VAL A 39 -6.16 1.03 9.06
C VAL A 39 -5.89 0.91 10.56
N MET A 40 -4.64 0.59 10.89
CA MET A 40 -4.14 0.49 12.26
C MET A 40 -3.10 1.60 12.48
N PRO A 41 -3.39 2.61 13.31
CA PRO A 41 -2.45 3.68 13.62
C PRO A 41 -1.32 3.14 14.51
N THR A 42 -0.28 3.94 14.67
CA THR A 42 0.72 3.75 15.72
C THR A 42 0.07 3.77 17.12
N LEU A 43 0.72 3.12 18.10
CA LEU A 43 0.24 3.19 19.49
C LEU A 43 0.40 4.61 20.06
N LYS A 44 1.46 5.31 19.66
CA LYS A 44 1.70 6.74 19.92
C LYS A 44 2.00 7.46 18.60
N PRO A 45 1.41 8.64 18.36
CA PRO A 45 1.58 9.36 17.09
C PRO A 45 3.04 9.65 16.75
N LEU A 46 3.36 9.59 15.47
CA LEU A 46 4.62 10.09 14.91
C LEU A 46 4.47 11.57 14.58
N ASN A 47 5.50 12.36 14.89
CA ASN A 47 5.57 13.77 14.53
C ASN A 47 6.51 13.91 13.33
N TRP A 48 5.95 14.26 12.17
CA TRP A 48 6.69 14.42 10.90
C TRP A 48 7.15 15.86 10.63
N GLU A 49 7.08 16.77 11.59
CA GLU A 49 7.46 18.18 11.41
C GLU A 49 8.95 18.38 11.12
N SER A 50 9.81 17.52 11.71
CA SER A 50 11.26 17.58 11.51
C SER A 50 11.92 16.21 11.72
N PRO A 51 13.18 16.04 11.27
CA PRO A 51 13.96 14.85 11.60
C PRO A 51 14.06 14.59 13.11
N SER A 52 14.25 15.64 13.92
CA SER A 52 14.40 15.50 15.36
C SER A 52 13.10 15.08 16.06
N THR A 53 11.97 15.67 15.68
CA THR A 53 10.66 15.35 16.27
C THR A 53 10.17 13.97 15.84
N LEU A 54 10.47 13.56 14.60
CA LEU A 54 10.19 12.20 14.12
C LEU A 54 10.98 11.17 14.91
N TYR A 55 12.27 11.40 15.12
CA TYR A 55 13.11 10.49 15.89
C TYR A 55 12.61 10.34 17.34
N LEU A 56 12.29 11.45 18.01
CA LEU A 56 11.80 11.43 19.40
C LEU A 56 10.43 10.77 19.53
N SER A 57 9.49 11.08 18.63
CA SER A 57 8.17 10.45 18.62
C SER A 57 8.24 8.96 18.28
N MET A 58 9.15 8.56 17.39
CA MET A 58 9.42 7.16 17.09
C MET A 58 9.96 6.39 18.31
N LEU A 59 10.86 7.00 19.09
CA LEU A 59 11.31 6.41 20.37
C LEU A 59 10.15 6.24 21.35
N ASN A 60 9.26 7.24 21.45
CA ASN A 60 8.07 7.14 22.30
C ASN A 60 7.13 6.01 21.84
N CYS A 61 6.95 5.84 20.52
CA CYS A 61 6.18 4.72 19.98
C CYS A 61 6.85 3.38 20.30
N TYR A 62 8.17 3.27 20.08
CA TYR A 62 8.93 2.07 20.42
C TYR A 62 8.76 1.69 21.90
N MET A 63 8.94 2.64 22.81
CA MET A 63 8.75 2.39 24.24
C MET A 63 7.31 1.95 24.57
N ALA A 64 6.31 2.53 23.92
CA ALA A 64 4.91 2.16 24.10
C ALA A 64 4.56 0.75 23.58
N THR A 65 5.42 0.15 22.76
CA THR A 65 5.21 -1.20 22.22
C THR A 65 5.85 -2.30 23.06
N ILE A 66 6.78 -1.96 23.96
CA ILE A 66 7.45 -2.92 24.83
C ILE A 66 6.42 -3.66 25.69
N GLY A 67 6.44 -5.00 25.65
CA GLY A 67 5.52 -5.85 26.40
C GLY A 67 4.10 -5.94 25.82
N VAL A 68 3.76 -5.17 24.80
CA VAL A 68 2.46 -5.25 24.12
C VAL A 68 2.48 -6.43 23.14
N ARG A 69 1.49 -7.32 23.17
CA ARG A 69 1.37 -8.42 22.18
C ARG A 69 0.53 -7.99 20.97
N ASN A 70 0.69 -8.62 19.81
CA ASN A 70 -0.11 -8.36 18.60
C ASN A 70 -0.18 -6.86 18.25
N HIS A 71 0.98 -6.24 18.08
CA HIS A 71 1.11 -4.84 17.69
C HIS A 71 2.01 -4.73 16.45
N TYR A 72 1.94 -3.58 15.79
CA TYR A 72 2.93 -3.10 14.86
C TYR A 72 3.67 -1.91 15.51
N LEU A 73 4.99 -1.84 15.27
CA LEU A 73 5.81 -0.73 15.75
C LEU A 73 5.45 0.58 15.03
N LEU A 74 5.25 0.48 13.72
CA LEU A 74 4.72 1.55 12.88
C LEU A 74 3.22 1.30 12.63
N GLY A 75 2.52 2.28 12.06
CA GLY A 75 1.18 2.05 11.55
C GLY A 75 1.15 0.93 10.51
N HIS A 76 -0.02 0.35 10.26
CA HIS A 76 -0.17 -0.75 9.32
C HIS A 76 -1.50 -0.70 8.57
N ILE A 77 -1.49 -1.19 7.33
CA ILE A 77 -2.69 -1.43 6.52
C ILE A 77 -2.82 -2.93 6.27
N ALA A 78 -4.03 -3.45 6.49
CA ALA A 78 -4.43 -4.77 6.05
C ALA A 78 -5.61 -4.62 5.10
N VAL A 79 -5.72 -5.52 4.14
CA VAL A 79 -6.82 -5.56 3.18
C VAL A 79 -7.62 -6.84 3.39
N ARG A 80 -8.95 -6.72 3.40
CA ARG A 80 -9.84 -7.86 3.23
C ARG A 80 -10.51 -7.79 1.86
N LEU A 81 -10.41 -8.87 1.10
CA LEU A 81 -11.22 -9.11 -0.08
C LEU A 81 -12.33 -10.08 0.29
N LYS A 82 -13.56 -9.80 -0.11
CA LYS A 82 -14.71 -10.69 0.06
C LYS A 82 -15.34 -10.92 -1.30
N SER A 83 -15.43 -12.18 -1.70
CA SER A 83 -15.88 -12.58 -3.04
C SER A 83 -16.15 -14.07 -3.07
N ASP A 84 -17.14 -14.51 -3.83
CA ASP A 84 -17.35 -15.92 -4.17
C ASP A 84 -16.24 -16.49 -5.08
N LEU A 85 -15.44 -15.62 -5.72
CA LEU A 85 -14.23 -15.99 -6.47
C LEU A 85 -13.09 -16.53 -5.59
N LEU A 86 -13.17 -16.34 -4.28
CA LEU A 86 -12.16 -16.77 -3.31
C LEU A 86 -12.60 -18.07 -2.64
N GLU A 87 -11.67 -19.02 -2.51
CA GLU A 87 -11.91 -20.20 -1.67
C GLU A 87 -12.14 -19.76 -0.22
N GLY A 88 -13.28 -20.16 0.35
CA GLY A 88 -13.70 -19.71 1.69
C GLY A 88 -14.40 -18.34 1.74
N GLY A 89 -14.54 -17.66 0.60
CA GLY A 89 -15.35 -16.45 0.45
C GLY A 89 -14.68 -15.13 0.87
N GLU A 90 -13.50 -15.18 1.50
CA GLU A 90 -12.74 -14.01 1.90
C GLU A 90 -11.23 -14.27 2.02
N LEU A 91 -10.43 -13.22 1.85
CA LEU A 91 -8.98 -13.23 1.96
C LEU A 91 -8.51 -11.99 2.73
N TYR A 92 -7.74 -12.19 3.80
CA TYR A 92 -7.00 -11.12 4.47
C TYR A 92 -5.55 -11.12 4.00
N ILE A 93 -5.07 -9.96 3.54
CA ILE A 93 -3.74 -9.80 2.97
C ILE A 93 -3.10 -8.49 3.41
N GLY A 94 -1.78 -8.49 3.62
CA GLY A 94 -1.02 -7.30 3.99
C GLY A 94 0.47 -7.54 3.82
N GLN A 95 1.19 -6.51 3.39
CA GLN A 95 2.65 -6.58 3.19
C GLN A 95 3.36 -6.13 4.48
N THR A 96 4.34 -6.91 4.93
CA THR A 96 5.15 -6.59 6.11
C THR A 96 6.63 -6.86 5.89
N SER A 97 7.45 -6.39 6.82
CA SER A 97 8.86 -6.73 6.87
C SER A 97 9.04 -8.05 7.63
N SER A 98 9.51 -9.08 6.92
CA SER A 98 9.94 -10.37 7.48
C SER A 98 11.36 -10.31 8.08
N SER A 99 12.05 -9.19 7.89
CA SER A 99 13.38 -8.95 8.45
C SER A 99 13.43 -9.24 9.94
N SER A 100 14.40 -10.08 10.31
CA SER A 100 14.71 -10.37 11.69
C SER A 100 15.01 -9.10 12.47
N THR A 101 14.67 -9.11 13.77
CA THR A 101 15.07 -8.06 14.72
C THR A 101 16.58 -7.78 14.63
N LYS A 102 17.40 -8.81 14.36
CA LYS A 102 18.86 -8.69 14.19
C LYS A 102 19.26 -7.82 13.00
N GLU A 103 18.58 -7.95 11.87
CA GLU A 103 18.84 -7.13 10.67
C GLU A 103 18.55 -5.65 10.94
N LYS A 104 17.37 -5.35 11.50
CA LYS A 104 16.98 -3.99 11.88
C LYS A 104 17.95 -3.39 12.90
N HIS A 105 18.35 -4.17 13.92
CA HIS A 105 19.34 -3.73 14.91
C HIS A 105 20.71 -3.46 14.29
N LYS A 106 21.17 -4.30 13.34
CA LYS A 106 22.44 -4.08 12.64
C LYS A 106 22.40 -2.74 11.89
N MET A 107 21.35 -2.45 11.16
CA MET A 107 21.20 -1.21 10.39
C MET A 107 21.19 0.03 11.29
N VAL A 108 20.42 -0.01 12.38
CA VAL A 108 20.28 1.12 13.31
C VAL A 108 21.54 1.34 14.14
N PHE A 109 22.11 0.29 14.76
CA PHE A 109 23.15 0.45 15.78
C PHE A 109 24.57 0.22 15.25
N LYS A 110 24.78 -0.73 14.33
CA LYS A 110 26.10 -1.07 13.80
C LYS A 110 26.46 -0.20 12.58
N GLU A 111 25.55 -0.16 11.62
CA GLU A 111 25.72 0.59 10.36
C GLU A 111 25.35 2.06 10.52
N LYS A 112 24.46 2.39 11.47
CA LYS A 112 24.05 3.76 11.80
C LYS A 112 23.58 4.52 10.56
N ILE A 113 22.65 3.91 9.83
CA ILE A 113 22.17 4.44 8.55
C ILE A 113 21.35 5.73 8.68
N GLY A 114 21.04 6.16 9.90
CA GLY A 114 20.34 7.41 10.17
C GLY A 114 18.90 7.39 9.63
N MET A 115 18.50 8.49 9.00
CA MET A 115 17.17 8.63 8.39
C MET A 115 16.99 7.81 7.12
N ALA A 116 18.05 7.17 6.61
CA ALA A 116 17.95 6.21 5.52
C ALA A 116 17.02 5.03 5.84
N ILE A 117 16.78 4.73 7.13
CA ILE A 117 15.88 3.66 7.57
C ILE A 117 14.44 3.82 7.03
N LEU A 118 14.00 5.05 6.72
CA LEU A 118 12.67 5.34 6.18
C LEU A 118 12.47 4.72 4.79
N GLY A 119 13.46 4.87 3.91
CA GLY A 119 13.43 4.33 2.55
C GLY A 119 14.16 3.00 2.37
N ALA A 120 14.86 2.51 3.40
CA ALA A 120 15.68 1.32 3.29
C ALA A 120 14.87 0.07 2.88
N SER A 121 15.55 -0.80 2.13
CA SER A 121 15.02 -2.10 1.73
C SER A 121 15.28 -3.16 2.80
N PHE A 122 14.28 -4.01 2.99
CA PHE A 122 14.19 -5.09 3.95
C PHE A 122 13.67 -6.34 3.26
N ARG A 123 13.88 -7.50 3.88
CA ARG A 123 13.12 -8.69 3.50
C ARG A 123 11.64 -8.47 3.82
N GLY A 124 10.81 -8.70 2.82
CA GLY A 124 9.37 -8.61 2.85
C GLY A 124 8.69 -9.97 3.02
N SER A 125 7.40 -9.93 3.28
CA SER A 125 6.50 -11.08 3.20
C SER A 125 5.05 -10.60 3.22
N ILE A 126 4.17 -11.39 2.60
CA ILE A 126 2.74 -11.29 2.85
C ILE A 126 2.41 -11.92 4.20
N GLU A 127 1.64 -11.22 5.03
CA GLU A 127 1.14 -11.76 6.29
C GLU A 127 0.04 -12.79 6.04
N SER A 128 0.09 -13.91 6.78
CA SER A 128 -0.95 -14.92 6.75
C SER A 128 -2.27 -14.39 7.33
N ASP A 129 -3.39 -14.92 6.83
CA ASP A 129 -4.75 -14.63 7.31
C ASP A 129 -4.89 -14.73 8.84
N GLU A 130 -4.39 -15.81 9.47
CA GLU A 130 -4.48 -16.02 10.92
C GLU A 130 -3.84 -14.87 11.73
N ILE A 131 -2.64 -14.44 11.32
CA ILE A 131 -1.89 -13.35 11.95
C ILE A 131 -2.66 -12.03 11.81
N LEU A 132 -3.18 -11.74 10.62
CA LEU A 132 -3.93 -10.50 10.37
C LEU A 132 -5.19 -10.45 11.21
N ARG A 133 -6.01 -11.50 11.22
CA ARG A 133 -7.24 -11.56 12.04
C ARG A 133 -6.95 -11.37 13.53
N LYS A 134 -5.90 -12.02 14.03
CA LYS A 134 -5.47 -11.87 15.44
C LYS A 134 -5.08 -10.42 15.76
N LYS A 135 -4.37 -9.74 14.86
CA LYS A 135 -3.97 -8.34 15.03
C LYS A 135 -5.15 -7.39 14.90
N LEU A 136 -6.01 -7.55 13.90
CA LEU A 136 -7.23 -6.75 13.74
C LEU A 136 -8.10 -6.82 15.00
N LYS A 137 -8.34 -8.02 15.55
CA LYS A 137 -9.05 -8.19 16.81
C LYS A 137 -8.39 -7.46 17.98
N ALA A 138 -7.06 -7.48 18.06
CA ALA A 138 -6.32 -6.78 19.12
C ALA A 138 -6.42 -5.25 18.98
N TYR A 139 -6.35 -4.72 17.76
CA TYR A 139 -6.46 -3.28 17.50
C TYR A 139 -7.90 -2.76 17.65
N SER A 140 -8.91 -3.54 17.25
CA SER A 140 -10.32 -3.27 17.52
C SER A 140 -10.57 -3.10 19.02
N LYS A 141 -10.13 -4.05 19.86
CA LYS A 141 -10.25 -3.97 21.33
C LYS A 141 -9.56 -2.73 21.94
N ARG A 142 -8.52 -2.20 21.28
CA ARG A 142 -7.80 -0.99 21.70
C ARG A 142 -8.42 0.30 21.16
N LYS A 143 -9.53 0.23 20.41
CA LYS A 143 -10.11 1.37 19.68
C LYS A 143 -9.09 2.06 18.78
N LYS A 144 -8.19 1.27 18.18
CA LYS A 144 -7.16 1.70 17.23
C LYS A 144 -7.32 0.92 15.92
N LEU A 145 -8.55 0.74 15.49
CA LEU A 145 -8.85 0.16 14.18
C LEU A 145 -9.97 0.97 13.57
N ALA A 146 -9.80 1.33 12.31
CA ALA A 146 -10.85 1.89 11.48
C ALA A 146 -10.76 1.25 10.09
N PHE A 147 -11.79 1.38 9.27
CA PHE A 147 -11.73 0.86 7.90
C PHE A 147 -12.48 1.72 6.89
N ILE A 148 -12.17 1.50 5.62
CA ILE A 148 -13.00 1.93 4.49
C ILE A 148 -13.35 0.67 3.68
N LYS A 149 -14.63 0.47 3.44
CA LYS A 149 -15.17 -0.66 2.67
C LYS A 149 -15.73 -0.14 1.36
N TYR A 150 -15.37 -0.82 0.28
CA TYR A 150 -15.88 -0.53 -1.05
C TYR A 150 -16.58 -1.74 -1.61
N ARG A 151 -17.79 -1.56 -2.12
CA ARG A 151 -18.43 -2.54 -3.00
C ARG A 151 -17.94 -2.29 -4.43
N ILE A 152 -17.45 -3.33 -5.09
CA ILE A 152 -16.85 -3.26 -6.43
C ILE A 152 -17.52 -4.28 -7.35
N THR A 153 -17.24 -4.20 -8.65
CA THR A 153 -17.74 -5.17 -9.63
C THR A 153 -16.93 -6.46 -9.59
N LYS A 154 -17.48 -7.55 -10.14
CA LYS A 154 -16.73 -8.80 -10.34
C LYS A 154 -15.42 -8.59 -11.09
N LYS A 155 -15.48 -7.84 -12.18
CA LYS A 155 -14.32 -7.52 -13.04
C LYS A 155 -13.21 -6.78 -12.28
N ALA A 156 -13.59 -5.86 -11.38
CA ALA A 156 -12.65 -5.16 -10.52
C ALA A 156 -11.96 -6.12 -9.54
N MET A 157 -12.72 -7.04 -8.93
CA MET A 157 -12.18 -8.07 -8.05
C MET A 157 -11.20 -8.99 -8.80
N GLU A 158 -11.58 -9.50 -9.98
CA GLU A 158 -10.70 -10.34 -10.82
C GLU A 158 -9.36 -9.65 -11.11
N ARG A 159 -9.38 -8.36 -11.48
CA ARG A 159 -8.16 -7.59 -11.73
C ARG A 159 -7.29 -7.49 -10.47
N ILE A 160 -7.88 -7.25 -9.31
CA ILE A 160 -7.15 -7.20 -8.03
C ILE A 160 -6.49 -8.56 -7.73
N LEU A 161 -7.20 -9.67 -7.93
CA LEU A 161 -6.66 -11.01 -7.69
C LEU A 161 -5.49 -11.32 -8.63
N VAL A 162 -5.62 -11.02 -9.93
CA VAL A 162 -4.52 -11.19 -10.90
C VAL A 162 -3.30 -10.33 -10.53
N PHE A 163 -3.51 -9.10 -10.03
CA PHE A 163 -2.40 -8.28 -9.53
C PHE A 163 -1.68 -8.95 -8.37
N ILE A 164 -2.42 -9.46 -7.37
CA ILE A 164 -1.87 -10.14 -6.20
C ILE A 164 -1.04 -11.35 -6.62
N ASP A 165 -1.58 -12.20 -7.50
CA ASP A 165 -0.89 -13.38 -8.02
C ASP A 165 0.43 -13.01 -8.70
N ARG A 166 0.42 -11.98 -9.55
CA ARG A 166 1.63 -11.52 -10.24
C ARG A 166 2.64 -10.87 -9.29
N TYR A 167 2.19 -10.17 -8.25
CA TYR A 167 3.05 -9.56 -7.24
C TYR A 167 3.76 -10.62 -6.39
N MET A 168 3.09 -11.74 -6.16
CA MET A 168 3.59 -12.89 -5.39
C MET A 168 4.34 -13.91 -6.25
N ALA A 169 4.25 -13.83 -7.58
CA ALA A 169 4.92 -14.74 -8.49
C ALA A 169 6.45 -14.60 -8.41
N ILE A 170 7.13 -15.75 -8.31
CA ILE A 170 8.58 -15.84 -8.39
C ILE A 170 9.02 -15.47 -9.81
N LYS A 171 9.99 -14.54 -9.91
CA LYS A 171 10.55 -14.08 -11.18
C LYS A 171 11.80 -14.88 -11.56
N GLU A 172 12.38 -14.55 -12.71
CA GLU A 172 13.60 -15.19 -13.24
C GLU A 172 14.79 -15.14 -12.27
N ASP A 173 14.84 -14.12 -11.40
CA ASP A 173 15.86 -13.97 -10.36
C ASP A 173 15.61 -14.84 -9.11
N GLY A 174 14.58 -15.68 -9.13
CA GLY A 174 14.21 -16.57 -8.03
C GLY A 174 13.48 -15.86 -6.87
N MET A 175 13.13 -14.58 -7.04
CA MET A 175 12.50 -13.76 -5.99
C MET A 175 11.17 -13.17 -6.48
N ALA A 176 10.17 -13.11 -5.61
CA ALA A 176 8.92 -12.40 -5.87
C ALA A 176 9.04 -10.91 -5.50
N SER A 177 8.10 -10.08 -5.98
CA SER A 177 8.05 -8.68 -5.54
C SER A 177 7.69 -8.55 -4.06
N CYS A 178 6.82 -9.43 -3.53
CA CYS A 178 6.46 -9.45 -2.11
C CYS A 178 7.63 -9.78 -1.16
N ASP A 179 8.74 -10.31 -1.66
CA ASP A 179 9.93 -10.62 -0.84
C ASP A 179 10.73 -9.37 -0.44
N PHE A 180 10.29 -8.18 -0.89
CA PHE A 180 10.95 -6.92 -0.64
C PHE A 180 10.00 -5.94 0.07
N TYR A 181 10.48 -5.34 1.15
CA TYR A 181 9.74 -4.36 1.95
C TYR A 181 10.56 -3.08 2.09
N GLY A 182 9.93 -1.92 1.99
CA GLY A 182 10.61 -0.63 2.19
C GLY A 182 9.66 0.53 2.04
N GLY A 183 9.87 1.61 2.81
CA GLY A 183 8.98 2.78 2.76
C GLY A 183 9.04 3.54 1.44
N ALA A 184 10.15 3.45 0.68
CA ALA A 184 10.29 4.07 -0.63
C ALA A 184 9.66 3.25 -1.78
N PHE A 185 9.32 1.98 -1.52
CA PHE A 185 8.84 1.06 -2.54
C PHE A 185 7.38 1.31 -2.89
N ASN A 186 7.07 1.19 -4.18
CA ASN A 186 5.71 1.24 -4.68
C ASN A 186 5.45 0.02 -5.57
N PRO A 187 4.50 -0.86 -5.21
CA PRO A 187 4.24 -2.11 -5.92
C PRO A 187 3.57 -1.91 -7.28
N TYR A 188 3.21 -0.68 -7.64
CA TYR A 188 2.82 -0.33 -9.00
C TYR A 188 4.01 -0.36 -9.97
N PHE A 189 5.24 -0.27 -9.47
CA PHE A 189 6.43 -0.27 -10.31
C PHE A 189 7.05 -1.67 -10.45
N GLU A 190 7.51 -1.96 -11.65
CA GLU A 190 8.18 -3.21 -12.00
C GLU A 190 9.34 -3.49 -11.05
N ASN A 191 9.39 -4.74 -10.57
CA ASN A 191 10.48 -5.26 -9.72
C ASN A 191 10.63 -4.59 -8.36
N GLU A 192 9.69 -3.74 -7.95
CA GLU A 192 9.68 -3.21 -6.59
C GLU A 192 8.92 -4.11 -5.63
N GLY A 193 9.28 -3.97 -4.36
CA GLY A 193 8.49 -4.46 -3.24
C GLY A 193 7.40 -3.48 -2.84
N SER A 194 7.10 -3.42 -1.55
CA SER A 194 6.14 -2.43 -1.06
C SER A 194 6.30 -2.12 0.43
N GLY A 195 5.91 -0.91 0.82
CA GLY A 195 5.51 -0.61 2.21
C GLY A 195 4.08 -1.08 2.48
N CYS A 196 3.70 -1.28 3.74
CA CYS A 196 2.37 -1.80 4.07
C CYS A 196 1.22 -0.96 3.48
N SER A 197 1.31 0.37 3.57
CA SER A 197 0.27 1.27 3.09
C SER A 197 0.23 1.38 1.56
N ALA A 198 1.39 1.44 0.90
CA ALA A 198 1.48 1.40 -0.55
C ALA A 198 0.89 0.11 -1.14
N PHE A 199 1.07 -1.03 -0.45
CA PHE A 199 0.45 -2.29 -0.85
C PHE A 199 -1.08 -2.25 -0.76
N GLY A 200 -1.65 -1.74 0.34
CA GLY A 200 -3.10 -1.66 0.45
C GLY A 200 -3.71 -0.74 -0.62
N LEU A 201 -3.06 0.40 -0.89
CA LEU A 201 -3.58 1.40 -1.81
C LEU A 201 -3.38 1.03 -3.28
N VAL A 202 -2.33 0.28 -3.65
CA VAL A 202 -2.15 -0.13 -5.04
C VAL A 202 -3.31 -1.00 -5.51
N LEU A 203 -3.91 -1.82 -4.63
CA LEU A 203 -5.06 -2.67 -4.96
C LEU A 203 -6.26 -1.82 -5.38
N LEU A 204 -6.48 -0.68 -4.72
CA LEU A 204 -7.50 0.28 -5.14
C LEU A 204 -7.11 0.98 -6.45
N SER A 205 -5.84 1.34 -6.63
CA SER A 205 -5.36 1.98 -7.86
C SER A 205 -5.51 1.07 -9.09
N GLN A 206 -5.44 -0.26 -8.93
CA GLN A 206 -5.67 -1.20 -10.03
C GLN A 206 -7.06 -1.03 -10.67
N ILE A 207 -8.03 -0.52 -9.92
CA ILE A 207 -9.42 -0.36 -10.36
C ILE A 207 -9.85 1.11 -10.37
N ASN A 208 -8.88 2.03 -10.47
CA ASN A 208 -9.12 3.49 -10.51
C ASN A 208 -9.88 4.03 -9.28
N LEU A 209 -9.77 3.36 -8.13
CA LEU A 209 -10.44 3.72 -6.87
C LEU A 209 -9.48 4.43 -5.90
N ALA A 210 -8.62 5.31 -6.43
CA ALA A 210 -7.71 6.08 -5.59
C ALA A 210 -8.49 6.91 -4.56
N PRO A 211 -7.93 7.15 -3.36
CA PRO A 211 -8.57 8.03 -2.39
C PRO A 211 -8.80 9.42 -2.97
N GLU A 212 -9.97 10.00 -2.67
CA GLU A 212 -10.37 11.33 -3.18
C GLU A 212 -9.48 12.45 -2.64
N ASN A 213 -8.84 12.23 -1.48
CA ASN A 213 -7.97 13.21 -0.81
C ASN A 213 -6.60 12.58 -0.47
N PRO A 214 -5.78 12.21 -1.47
CA PRO A 214 -4.51 11.51 -1.23
C PRO A 214 -3.54 12.34 -0.37
N ASP A 215 -3.61 13.66 -0.48
CA ASP A 215 -2.74 14.59 0.27
C ASP A 215 -3.00 14.57 1.78
N LYS A 216 -4.22 14.25 2.23
CA LYS A 216 -4.52 14.11 3.66
C LYS A 216 -3.88 12.87 4.27
N TRP A 217 -3.50 11.90 3.45
CA TRP A 217 -2.97 10.61 3.90
C TRP A 217 -1.46 10.51 3.70
N MET A 218 -0.90 11.34 2.82
CA MET A 218 0.48 11.22 2.37
C MET A 218 1.40 12.20 3.09
N CYS A 219 2.41 11.66 3.76
CA CYS A 219 3.53 12.43 4.28
C CYS A 219 4.57 12.57 3.17
N ASN A 220 4.99 13.80 2.89
CA ASN A 220 6.05 14.14 1.95
C ASN A 220 7.13 14.92 2.69
N VAL A 221 8.36 14.42 2.69
CA VAL A 221 9.50 15.06 3.33
C VAL A 221 10.77 14.91 2.50
N ASN A 222 11.62 15.92 2.54
CA ASN A 222 12.93 15.89 1.91
C ASN A 222 13.98 15.54 2.97
N ILE A 223 14.47 14.30 2.94
CA ILE A 223 15.45 13.80 3.91
C ILE A 223 16.82 14.41 3.56
N PRO A 224 17.44 15.22 4.44
CA PRO A 224 18.76 15.79 4.17
C PRO A 224 19.81 14.68 3.99
N MET A 225 20.63 14.76 2.95
CA MET A 225 21.68 13.76 2.65
C MET A 225 22.69 13.63 3.78
N GLU A 226 22.90 14.69 4.57
CA GLU A 226 23.76 14.63 5.75
C GLU A 226 23.27 13.66 6.83
N LEU A 227 21.97 13.33 6.85
CA LEU A 227 21.30 12.38 7.76
C LEU A 227 21.13 10.98 7.15
N ILE A 228 21.55 10.77 5.90
CA ILE A 228 21.53 9.48 5.21
C ILE A 228 22.91 8.83 5.36
N GLY A 229 22.94 7.59 5.84
CA GLY A 229 24.17 6.82 6.06
C GLY A 229 24.13 5.41 5.49
N GLY A 230 25.12 4.60 5.86
CA GLY A 230 25.27 3.23 5.37
C GLY A 230 25.54 3.17 3.87
N ARG A 231 25.15 2.06 3.24
CA ARG A 231 25.35 1.83 1.79
C ARG A 231 24.75 2.90 0.88
N TYR A 232 23.80 3.69 1.39
CA TYR A 232 23.15 4.77 0.68
C TYR A 232 24.03 6.03 0.54
N ASN A 233 25.03 6.20 1.41
CA ASN A 233 25.89 7.38 1.41
C ASN A 233 27.31 7.03 1.83
N ASN A 234 28.04 6.31 0.96
CA ASN A 234 29.46 5.97 1.14
C ASN A 234 29.80 5.35 2.51
N TYR A 235 28.89 4.54 3.06
CA TYR A 235 29.02 3.90 4.38
C TYR A 235 29.23 4.89 5.55
N LYS A 236 28.84 6.15 5.37
CA LYS A 236 28.82 7.18 6.41
C LYS A 236 27.98 6.71 7.60
N LYS A 237 28.49 6.87 8.82
CA LYS A 237 27.76 6.56 10.06
C LYS A 237 27.14 7.83 10.64
N ILE A 238 25.83 7.83 10.78
CA ILE A 238 25.09 8.99 11.30
C ILE A 238 25.03 8.93 12.83
N LYS A 239 25.46 10.02 13.47
CA LYS A 239 25.35 10.18 14.92
C LYS A 239 23.95 10.64 15.27
N ILE A 240 23.33 10.07 16.31
CA ILE A 240 21.99 10.46 16.79
C ILE A 240 21.90 11.97 17.05
N LYS A 241 22.96 12.59 17.59
CA LYS A 241 23.00 14.04 17.81
C LYS A 241 22.78 14.85 16.52
N ASN A 242 23.21 14.36 15.37
CA ASN A 242 23.01 15.06 14.09
C ASN A 242 21.52 15.10 13.72
N ILE A 243 20.81 14.00 13.99
CA ILE A 243 19.37 13.90 13.78
C ILE A 243 18.63 14.81 14.77
N LEU A 244 18.99 14.75 16.06
CA LEU A 244 18.36 15.56 17.11
C LEU A 244 18.56 17.07 16.93
N ASN A 245 19.68 17.47 16.33
CA ASN A 245 19.99 18.88 16.05
C ASN A 245 19.30 19.40 14.79
N LYS A 246 18.77 18.54 13.92
CA LYS A 246 18.10 18.97 12.68
C LYS A 246 16.61 19.25 12.94
N LYS A 247 16.24 20.54 12.91
CA LYS A 247 14.91 21.05 13.28
C LYS A 247 13.95 21.23 12.12
N GLU A 248 14.42 21.04 10.89
CA GLU A 248 13.62 21.19 9.67
C GLU A 248 14.04 20.12 8.66
N TRP A 249 13.10 19.70 7.82
CA TRP A 249 13.41 18.94 6.61
C TRP A 249 14.17 19.82 5.60
N TYR A 250 14.75 19.20 4.59
CA TYR A 250 15.46 19.97 3.57
C TYR A 250 14.48 20.78 2.71
N ASN A 251 14.76 22.06 2.46
CA ASN A 251 13.97 22.86 1.53
C ASN A 251 14.40 22.53 0.09
N SER A 252 13.48 22.03 -0.73
CA SER A 252 13.80 21.60 -2.10
C SER A 252 14.28 22.73 -3.01
N GLU A 253 13.99 23.99 -2.68
CA GLU A 253 14.46 25.15 -3.45
C GLU A 253 15.97 25.42 -3.26
N ASP A 254 16.57 24.88 -2.20
CA ASP A 254 17.95 25.18 -1.80
C ASP A 254 18.98 24.15 -2.29
N GLY A 255 18.57 23.12 -3.05
CA GLY A 255 19.47 22.04 -3.46
C GLY A 255 18.94 21.08 -4.51
N ILE A 256 19.73 20.05 -4.80
CA ILE A 256 19.49 19.08 -5.86
C ILE A 256 19.08 17.73 -5.25
N GLU A 257 18.01 17.13 -5.77
CA GLU A 257 17.54 15.82 -5.33
C GLU A 257 18.60 14.73 -5.58
N ASN A 258 18.69 13.78 -4.64
CA ASN A 258 19.69 12.72 -4.50
C ASN A 258 21.16 13.20 -4.32
N VAL A 259 21.39 14.51 -4.22
CA VAL A 259 22.70 15.11 -3.91
C VAL A 259 22.67 15.78 -2.53
N ASP A 260 21.70 16.66 -2.31
CA ASP A 260 21.55 17.42 -1.07
C ASP A 260 20.44 16.86 -0.17
N PHE A 261 19.42 16.26 -0.78
CA PHE A 261 18.30 15.61 -0.10
C PHE A 261 17.75 14.44 -0.90
N VAL A 262 16.95 13.59 -0.27
CA VAL A 262 16.16 12.55 -0.94
C VAL A 262 14.69 12.81 -0.69
N ASN A 263 13.90 12.94 -1.75
CA ASN A 263 12.46 13.04 -1.61
C ASN A 263 11.89 11.69 -1.14
N PHE A 264 11.10 11.76 -0.08
CA PHE A 264 10.46 10.60 0.53
C PHE A 264 8.97 10.87 0.76
N SER A 265 8.16 9.97 0.21
CA SER A 265 6.70 9.99 0.34
C SER A 265 6.21 8.68 0.90
N ILE A 266 5.27 8.73 1.84
CA ILE A 266 4.61 7.54 2.39
C ILE A 266 3.18 7.88 2.81
N TYR A 267 2.26 6.95 2.56
CA TYR A 267 0.93 7.03 3.17
C TYR A 267 1.01 6.64 4.65
N GLU A 268 0.59 7.53 5.55
CA GLU A 268 0.65 7.36 7.00
C GLU A 268 -0.67 6.76 7.53
N PRO A 269 -0.71 5.47 7.94
CA PRO A 269 -1.89 4.85 8.53
C PRO A 269 -2.52 5.63 9.70
N SER A 270 -1.76 6.33 10.54
CA SER A 270 -2.35 7.13 11.63
C SER A 270 -3.09 8.36 11.12
N TRP A 271 -2.64 8.96 10.01
CA TRP A 271 -3.37 10.07 9.37
C TRP A 271 -4.63 9.56 8.68
N MET A 272 -4.54 8.41 7.99
CA MET A 272 -5.71 7.73 7.41
C MET A 272 -6.73 7.36 8.49
N PHE A 273 -6.28 6.82 9.63
CA PHE A 273 -7.15 6.48 10.75
C PHE A 273 -7.88 7.71 11.29
N GLN A 274 -7.15 8.80 11.52
CA GLN A 274 -7.72 10.06 11.99
C GLN A 274 -8.72 10.63 10.98
N TRP A 275 -8.36 10.63 9.69
CA TRP A 275 -9.23 11.06 8.61
C TRP A 275 -10.55 10.26 8.61
N ILE A 276 -10.51 8.93 8.72
CA ILE A 276 -11.73 8.11 8.79
C ILE A 276 -12.63 8.57 9.96
N LEU A 277 -12.05 8.85 11.13
CA LEU A 277 -12.82 9.30 12.29
C LEU A 277 -13.41 10.71 12.11
N GLU A 278 -12.71 11.61 11.42
CA GLU A 278 -13.16 12.98 11.13
C GLU A 278 -14.28 12.99 10.10
N GLU A 279 -14.14 12.26 8.99
CA GLU A 279 -15.16 12.18 7.95
C GLU A 279 -16.48 11.61 8.47
N ARG A 280 -16.41 10.72 9.47
CA ARG A 280 -17.60 10.22 10.17
C ARG A 280 -18.34 11.28 10.97
N GLN A 281 -17.66 12.34 11.41
CA GLN A 281 -18.27 13.45 12.16
C GLN A 281 -18.83 14.52 11.24
N THR A 282 -18.19 14.75 10.09
CA THR A 282 -18.56 15.82 9.15
C THR A 282 -19.58 15.38 8.11
N PHE A 283 -19.92 14.09 8.02
CA PHE A 283 -20.83 13.52 7.01
C PHE A 283 -20.45 13.93 5.58
N ALA A 284 -19.16 13.81 5.26
CA ALA A 284 -18.66 14.17 3.95
C ALA A 284 -19.38 13.42 2.83
N PHE A 285 -19.62 14.13 1.72
CA PHE A 285 -20.34 13.62 0.56
C PHE A 285 -19.60 12.41 -0.04
N GLY A 286 -20.32 11.32 -0.33
CA GLY A 286 -19.77 10.16 -1.05
C GLY A 286 -19.47 8.92 -0.20
N TYR A 287 -19.50 9.02 1.14
CA TYR A 287 -19.37 7.86 2.04
C TYR A 287 -20.60 7.70 2.95
N GLN A 288 -20.97 6.45 3.20
CA GLN A 288 -21.96 6.07 4.20
C GLN A 288 -21.25 5.63 5.49
N LEU A 289 -21.82 5.97 6.65
CA LEU A 289 -21.33 5.45 7.93
C LEU A 289 -21.56 3.94 7.98
N HIS A 290 -20.53 3.19 8.34
CA HIS A 290 -20.63 1.74 8.47
C HIS A 290 -19.80 1.26 9.65
N ASP A 291 -20.42 0.49 10.55
CA ASP A 291 -19.74 -0.13 11.68
C ASP A 291 -19.79 -1.64 11.52
N GLU A 292 -18.66 -2.30 11.74
CA GLU A 292 -18.55 -3.76 11.70
C GLU A 292 -17.81 -4.22 12.95
N ASP A 293 -18.44 -5.09 13.76
CA ASP A 293 -17.87 -5.60 15.02
C ASP A 293 -17.34 -4.50 15.97
N ASN A 294 -18.08 -3.40 16.09
CA ASN A 294 -17.71 -2.19 16.85
C ASN A 294 -16.44 -1.46 16.33
N VAL A 295 -16.01 -1.77 15.11
CA VAL A 295 -14.95 -1.03 14.43
C VAL A 295 -15.61 0.08 13.60
N PRO A 296 -15.23 1.35 13.79
CA PRO A 296 -15.76 2.45 12.99
C PRO A 296 -15.23 2.37 11.56
N GLY A 297 -16.09 2.54 10.59
CA GLY A 297 -15.67 2.63 9.19
C GLY A 297 -16.56 3.46 8.28
N LEU A 298 -16.15 3.51 7.03
CA LEU A 298 -16.86 4.17 5.95
C LEU A 298 -17.19 3.13 4.88
N TYR A 299 -18.32 3.31 4.20
CA TYR A 299 -18.74 2.48 3.09
C TYR A 299 -18.96 3.33 1.84
N LYS A 300 -18.52 2.84 0.68
CA LYS A 300 -18.81 3.44 -0.63
C LYS A 300 -19.16 2.36 -1.64
N ASP A 301 -20.27 2.56 -2.35
CA ASP A 301 -20.56 1.76 -3.53
C ASP A 301 -19.75 2.33 -4.70
N ALA A 302 -18.80 1.55 -5.20
CA ALA A 302 -17.85 1.93 -6.24
C ALA A 302 -18.05 1.14 -7.53
N ARG A 303 -19.20 0.47 -7.71
CA ARG A 303 -19.48 -0.32 -8.91
C ARG A 303 -19.55 0.49 -10.20
N GLU A 304 -19.86 1.78 -10.09
CA GLU A 304 -19.91 2.73 -11.21
C GLU A 304 -18.52 3.25 -11.63
N ILE A 305 -17.45 2.88 -10.93
CA ILE A 305 -16.10 3.34 -11.28
C ILE A 305 -15.56 2.52 -12.46
N GLU A 306 -15.34 3.22 -13.57
CA GLU A 306 -14.70 2.65 -14.74
C GLU A 306 -13.17 2.58 -14.56
N PHE A 307 -12.59 1.49 -15.06
CA PHE A 307 -11.15 1.29 -15.15
C PHE A 307 -10.78 0.56 -16.44
N ASN A 308 -9.57 0.82 -16.94
CA ASN A 308 -9.04 0.14 -18.11
C ASN A 308 -8.54 -1.27 -17.72
N SER A 309 -9.26 -2.32 -18.14
CA SER A 309 -8.86 -3.71 -17.86
C SER A 309 -7.57 -4.14 -18.54
N GLU A 310 -7.21 -3.49 -19.64
CA GLU A 310 -6.00 -3.76 -20.41
C GLU A 310 -4.80 -2.92 -19.94
N ALA A 311 -5.00 -2.03 -18.95
CA ALA A 311 -3.89 -1.28 -18.38
C ALA A 311 -2.88 -2.25 -17.75
N PRO A 312 -1.57 -2.00 -17.92
CA PRO A 312 -0.55 -2.86 -17.34
C PRO A 312 -0.67 -2.89 -15.81
N PHE A 313 -0.38 -4.05 -15.22
CA PHE A 313 -0.40 -4.22 -13.76
C PHE A 313 0.79 -3.52 -13.08
N PHE A 314 1.91 -3.45 -13.79
CA PHE A 314 3.15 -2.81 -13.34
C PHE A 314 3.65 -1.87 -14.43
N THR A 315 4.32 -0.79 -14.02
CA THR A 315 4.94 0.17 -14.93
C THR A 315 6.38 0.45 -14.54
N LYS A 316 7.15 1.08 -15.42
CA LYS A 316 8.49 1.54 -15.03
C LYS A 316 8.38 2.76 -14.13
N ARG A 317 9.20 2.80 -13.07
CA ARG A 317 9.31 4.00 -12.24
C ARG A 317 9.91 5.13 -13.07
N PRO A 318 9.25 6.29 -13.21
CA PRO A 318 9.74 7.38 -14.05
C PRO A 318 11.00 8.04 -13.46
N GLN A 319 11.03 8.22 -12.13
CA GLN A 319 12.16 8.82 -11.41
C GLN A 319 12.44 8.02 -10.15
N PRO A 320 13.45 7.14 -10.14
CA PRO A 320 13.91 6.49 -8.92
C PRO A 320 14.62 7.49 -8.00
N ASN A 321 14.42 7.32 -6.70
CA ASN A 321 15.23 8.01 -5.70
C ASN A 321 16.39 7.12 -5.27
N LEU A 322 17.30 7.68 -4.47
CA LEU A 322 18.49 7.01 -3.96
C LEU A 322 18.22 5.60 -3.39
N PHE A 323 17.11 5.40 -2.70
CA PHE A 323 16.77 4.11 -2.10
C PHE A 323 16.42 3.06 -3.15
N ILE A 324 15.67 3.46 -4.19
CA ILE A 324 15.32 2.60 -5.32
C ILE A 324 16.56 2.26 -6.13
N ASP A 325 17.42 3.22 -6.42
CA ASP A 325 18.65 2.99 -7.20
C ASP A 325 19.57 1.98 -6.52
N VAL A 326 19.80 2.16 -5.22
CA VAL A 326 20.62 1.23 -4.43
C VAL A 326 19.98 -0.16 -4.42
N TYR A 327 18.66 -0.23 -4.24
CA TYR A 327 17.93 -1.50 -4.26
C TYR A 327 18.03 -2.21 -5.61
N MET A 328 17.75 -1.54 -6.72
CA MET A 328 17.78 -2.14 -8.06
C MET A 328 19.19 -2.61 -8.41
N LYS A 329 20.21 -1.81 -8.09
CA LYS A 329 21.61 -2.19 -8.28
C LYS A 329 22.00 -3.43 -7.47
N GLU A 330 21.48 -3.59 -6.26
CA GLU A 330 21.76 -4.75 -5.42
C GLU A 330 20.99 -5.99 -5.88
N ARG A 331 19.69 -5.85 -6.20
CA ARG A 331 18.84 -6.95 -6.66
C ARG A 331 19.38 -7.59 -7.93
N PHE A 332 19.82 -6.77 -8.87
CA PHE A 332 20.31 -7.24 -10.18
C PHE A 332 21.85 -7.26 -10.27
N LYS A 333 22.56 -7.20 -9.14
CA LYS A 333 24.02 -7.26 -9.14
C LYS A 333 24.50 -8.62 -9.67
N GLY A 334 25.10 -8.63 -10.86
CA GLY A 334 25.63 -9.85 -11.49
C GLY A 334 24.70 -10.50 -12.50
N VAL A 335 23.47 -9.99 -12.62
CA VAL A 335 22.66 -10.11 -13.83
C VAL A 335 23.14 -8.96 -14.72
N GLY A 336 23.51 -9.19 -15.98
CA GLY A 336 23.99 -8.13 -16.87
C GLY A 336 23.06 -6.91 -16.88
N ASN A 337 23.60 -5.73 -17.21
CA ASN A 337 22.94 -4.41 -17.19
C ASN A 337 21.40 -4.51 -17.40
N PRO A 338 20.54 -4.00 -16.50
CA PRO A 338 19.08 -4.10 -16.65
C PRO A 338 18.54 -3.53 -17.96
N GLU A 339 19.27 -2.62 -18.59
CA GLU A 339 18.96 -2.07 -19.91
C GLU A 339 19.17 -3.06 -21.08
N THR A 340 19.90 -4.16 -20.85
CA THR A 340 20.17 -5.20 -21.85
C THR A 340 19.24 -6.40 -21.77
N ILE A 341 18.38 -6.48 -20.75
CA ILE A 341 17.32 -7.49 -20.69
C ILE A 341 16.20 -7.01 -21.60
N LYS A 342 16.23 -7.47 -22.85
CA LYS A 342 15.06 -7.38 -23.74
C LYS A 342 13.96 -8.21 -23.10
N LEU A 343 12.96 -7.53 -22.54
CA LEU A 343 11.68 -8.16 -22.21
C LEU A 343 11.12 -8.79 -23.50
N PRO A 344 10.65 -10.05 -23.47
CA PRO A 344 9.88 -10.61 -24.55
C PRO A 344 8.57 -9.84 -24.77
#